data_AF-A0A3B3BTW0-F1
#
_entry.id   AF-A0A3B3BTW0-F1
#
_cell.length_a   1.000
_cell.length_b   1.000
_cell.length_c   1.000
_cell.angle_alpha   90.00
_cell.angle_beta   90.00
_cell.angle_gamma   90.00
#
_symmetry.space_group_name_H-M   'P 1'
#
loop_
_entity.id
_entity.type
_entity.pdbx_description
1 polymer ?
#
loop_
_entity_poly.entity_id
_entity_poly.type
_entity_poly.pdbx_seq_one_letter_code
_entity_poly.pdbx_strand_id
1 'polypeptide(L)'
;MCRMNSHSVSSGRTLFSPFYGLASAFKWILSNFLFLLKFNICGFWHSEHFAEKVDILQPCDTEYPSFIYEPSVKETNSIIKCGRCQMFVVQQIPESNLLMLVVQADCDCSKQYPPLTLEPKEVKNASVKCDRMRSQKIRRRPESCHSFHPQLQENADDCGGASVISLPASLLFICLSIAGSIS
;
A
#
# COMPACT_ATOMS: atom_id res chain seq x y z
N MET A 1 1.30 -1.81 8.88
CA MET A 1 1.57 -1.38 7.49
C MET A 1 2.83 -2.07 7.02
N CYS A 2 2.90 -2.47 5.76
CA CYS A 2 4.04 -3.19 5.19
C CYS A 2 4.79 -2.28 4.21
N ARG A 3 6.10 -2.52 4.08
CA ARG A 3 6.93 -1.82 3.10
C ARG A 3 6.46 -2.17 1.69
N MET A 4 6.26 -1.14 0.86
CA MET A 4 5.88 -1.35 -0.52
C MET A 4 7.10 -1.89 -1.29
N ASN A 5 7.11 -3.19 -1.57
CA ASN A 5 8.04 -3.70 -2.58
C ASN A 5 7.65 -3.10 -3.93
N SER A 6 8.64 -2.57 -4.66
CA SER A 6 8.47 -1.99 -5.98
C SER A 6 8.10 -3.05 -7.01
N HIS A 7 6.90 -3.60 -6.91
CA HIS A 7 6.26 -4.31 -8.01
C HIS A 7 5.45 -3.27 -8.77
N SER A 8 5.82 -3.08 -10.03
CA SER A 8 5.18 -2.20 -10.98
C SER A 8 3.71 -2.58 -11.15
N VAL A 9 2.83 -1.94 -10.38
CA VAL A 9 1.40 -1.94 -10.70
C VAL A 9 1.26 -1.09 -11.96
N SER A 10 0.98 -1.76 -13.07
CA SER A 10 0.64 -1.12 -14.34
C SER A 10 -0.69 -0.38 -14.15
N SER A 11 -0.61 0.86 -13.68
CA SER A 11 -1.75 1.76 -13.65
C SER A 11 -2.23 1.95 -15.09
N GLY A 12 -3.52 1.73 -15.31
CA GLY A 12 -4.15 1.93 -16.61
C GLY A 12 -3.81 3.32 -17.11
N ARG A 13 -3.18 3.40 -18.29
CA ARG A 13 -2.82 4.68 -18.90
C ARG A 13 -4.10 5.49 -19.07
N THR A 14 -4.20 6.62 -18.38
CA THR A 14 -5.22 7.63 -18.63
C THR A 14 -5.18 7.99 -20.11
N LEU A 15 -6.32 7.83 -20.81
CA LEU A 15 -6.47 8.24 -22.19
C LEU A 15 -5.99 9.69 -22.32
N PHE A 16 -4.88 9.87 -23.04
CA PHE A 16 -4.25 11.17 -23.23
C PHE A 16 -5.21 12.05 -24.03
N SER A 17 -5.88 12.96 -23.32
CA SER A 17 -6.58 14.07 -23.93
C SER A 17 -5.59 14.88 -24.78
N PRO A 18 -5.93 15.29 -26.03
CA PRO A 18 -5.06 16.07 -26.91
C PRO A 18 -4.56 17.37 -26.26
N PHE A 19 -5.29 17.89 -25.27
CA PHE A 19 -4.89 19.03 -24.45
C PHE A 19 -3.65 18.75 -23.58
N TYR A 20 -3.43 17.51 -23.12
CA TYR A 20 -2.23 17.13 -22.39
C TYR A 20 -1.00 17.14 -23.30
N GLY A 21 -1.15 16.77 -24.58
CA GLY A 21 -0.10 16.87 -25.58
C GLY A 21 0.35 18.31 -25.80
N LEU A 22 -0.60 19.22 -26.02
CA LEU A 22 -0.31 20.65 -26.16
C LEU A 22 0.26 21.27 -24.87
N ALA A 23 -0.28 20.93 -23.70
CA ALA A 23 0.25 21.40 -22.42
C ALA A 23 1.67 20.87 -22.16
N SER A 24 1.96 19.62 -22.55
CA SER A 24 3.31 19.04 -22.43
C SER A 24 4.31 19.70 -23.38
N ALA A 25 3.90 20.03 -24.61
CA ALA A 25 4.71 20.76 -25.57
C ALA A 25 4.98 22.19 -25.11
N PHE A 26 3.95 22.89 -24.63
CA PHE A 26 4.09 24.23 -24.05
C PHE A 26 5.00 24.22 -22.83
N LYS A 27 4.83 23.26 -21.92
CA LYS A 27 5.69 23.08 -20.74
C LYS A 27 7.12 22.73 -21.13
N TRP A 28 7.33 21.93 -22.18
CA TRP A 28 8.65 21.63 -22.73
C TRP A 28 9.30 22.88 -23.33
N ILE A 29 8.57 23.69 -24.11
CA ILE A 29 9.07 24.96 -24.65
C ILE A 29 9.44 25.93 -23.52
N LEU A 30 8.56 26.08 -22.51
CA LEU A 30 8.80 26.92 -21.35
C LEU A 30 10.00 26.42 -20.54
N SER A 31 10.17 25.11 -20.40
CA SER A 31 11.31 24.48 -19.72
C SER A 31 12.62 24.72 -20.47
N ASN A 32 12.62 24.67 -21.81
CA ASN A 32 13.82 24.96 -22.59
C ASN A 32 14.18 26.44 -22.54
N PHE A 33 13.19 27.33 -22.58
CA PHE A 33 13.42 28.77 -22.40
C PHE A 33 13.96 29.10 -21.01
N LEU A 34 13.41 28.48 -19.96
CA LEU A 34 13.91 28.59 -18.60
C LEU A 34 15.28 27.94 -18.43
N PHE A 35 15.60 26.85 -19.13
CA PHE A 35 16.92 26.23 -19.11
C PHE A 35 17.98 27.13 -19.74
N LEU A 36 17.66 27.80 -20.85
CA LEU A 36 18.53 28.82 -21.46
C LEU A 36 18.71 30.03 -20.53
N LEU A 37 17.66 30.46 -19.82
CA LEU A 37 17.75 31.50 -18.78
C LEU A 37 18.57 31.03 -17.56
N LYS A 38 18.43 29.75 -17.17
CA LYS A 38 19.09 29.12 -16.02
C LYS A 38 20.57 28.86 -16.29
N PHE A 39 20.98 28.61 -17.54
CA PHE A 39 22.40 28.53 -17.92
C PHE A 39 23.13 29.89 -17.81
N ASN A 40 22.39 31.01 -17.75
CA ASN A 40 22.96 32.32 -17.46
C ASN A 40 23.17 32.53 -15.93
N ILE A 41 22.41 31.85 -15.06
CA ILE A 41 22.37 32.16 -13.61
C ILE A 41 22.87 31.00 -12.72
N CYS A 42 22.86 29.75 -13.18
CA CYS A 42 23.15 28.56 -12.36
C CYS A 42 24.55 27.94 -12.57
N GLY A 43 25.50 28.69 -13.13
CA GLY A 43 26.92 28.36 -12.95
C GLY A 43 27.41 28.54 -11.50
N PHE A 44 26.56 29.06 -10.60
CA PHE A 44 26.96 29.50 -9.25
C PHE A 44 26.39 28.68 -8.08
N TRP A 45 25.46 27.74 -8.30
CA TRP A 45 24.84 26.99 -7.19
C TRP A 45 24.77 25.49 -7.50
N HIS A 46 25.93 24.84 -7.55
CA HIS A 46 26.00 23.40 -7.29
C HIS A 46 25.80 23.20 -5.77
N SER A 47 24.67 22.64 -5.37
CA SER A 47 24.54 22.02 -4.05
C SER A 47 23.82 20.69 -4.22
N GLU A 48 24.52 19.62 -3.88
CA GLU A 48 24.04 18.25 -3.98
C GLU A 48 22.96 17.99 -2.94
N HIS A 49 21.80 17.51 -3.37
CA HIS A 49 20.75 17.04 -2.48
C HIS A 49 20.96 15.54 -2.19
N PHE A 50 21.34 15.22 -0.95
CA PHE A 50 21.21 13.88 -0.40
C PHE A 50 19.71 13.59 -0.17
N ALA A 51 19.14 12.67 -0.95
CA ALA A 51 17.76 12.21 -0.78
C ALA A 51 17.73 10.93 0.07
N GLU A 52 17.25 11.05 1.30
CA GLU A 52 16.93 9.90 2.17
C GLU A 52 15.69 9.19 1.61
N LYS A 53 15.80 7.88 1.34
CA LYS A 53 14.69 7.06 0.83
C LYS A 53 13.63 6.89 1.91
N VAL A 54 12.58 7.71 1.86
CA VAL A 54 11.36 7.50 2.63
C VAL A 54 10.70 6.22 2.13
N ASP A 55 10.66 5.19 2.98
CA ASP A 55 9.99 3.94 2.68
C ASP A 55 8.47 4.13 2.67
N ILE A 56 7.87 3.93 1.50
CA ILE A 56 6.43 4.04 1.31
C ILE A 56 5.76 2.84 1.98
N LEU A 57 4.94 3.11 2.99
CA LEU A 57 4.17 2.10 3.72
C LEU A 57 2.75 1.97 3.14
N GLN A 58 2.27 0.73 3.01
CA GLN A 58 0.91 0.42 2.55
C GLN A 58 0.14 -0.44 3.56
N PRO A 59 -1.21 -0.39 3.57
CA PRO A 59 -2.01 -1.34 4.33
C PRO A 59 -1.81 -2.77 3.80
N CYS A 60 -1.64 -3.72 4.70
CA CYS A 60 -1.39 -5.13 4.40
C CYS A 60 -1.93 -5.99 5.56
N ASP A 61 -2.19 -7.27 5.27
CA ASP A 61 -2.51 -8.25 6.30
C ASP A 61 -1.22 -8.77 6.95
N THR A 62 -1.17 -8.73 8.27
CA THR A 62 -0.05 -9.19 9.08
C THR A 62 -0.49 -10.22 10.09
N GLU A 63 0.29 -11.27 10.24
CA GLU A 63 0.10 -12.30 11.27
C GLU A 63 1.11 -12.09 12.41
N TYR A 64 0.62 -12.25 13.64
CA TYR A 64 1.41 -12.11 14.86
C TYR A 64 1.45 -13.46 15.58
N PRO A 65 2.63 -14.07 15.77
CA PRO A 65 2.73 -15.26 16.61
C PRO A 65 2.43 -14.87 18.07
N SER A 66 1.55 -15.63 18.72
CA SER A 66 1.23 -15.47 20.15
C SER A 66 1.39 -16.80 20.86
N PHE A 67 1.88 -16.75 22.11
CA PHE A 67 2.16 -17.92 22.92
C PHE A 67 1.40 -17.80 24.24
N ILE A 68 0.76 -18.89 24.66
CA ILE A 68 0.05 -19.00 25.94
C ILE A 68 0.64 -20.20 26.67
N TYR A 69 1.00 -20.01 27.94
CA TYR A 69 1.45 -21.12 28.78
C TYR A 69 0.26 -21.99 29.18
N GLU A 70 0.37 -23.30 28.94
CA GLU A 70 -0.67 -24.25 29.31
C GLU A 70 -0.25 -25.08 30.54
N PRO A 71 -0.98 -24.98 31.67
CA PRO A 71 -0.58 -25.57 32.96
C PRO A 71 -0.76 -27.10 33.03
N SER A 72 -1.24 -27.74 31.97
CA SER A 72 -1.35 -29.20 31.88
C SER A 72 0.02 -29.89 31.93
N VAL A 73 1.08 -29.16 31.55
CA VAL A 73 2.48 -29.59 31.73
C VAL A 73 2.95 -29.12 33.10
N LYS A 74 2.55 -29.85 34.14
CA LYS A 74 3.09 -29.67 35.50
C LYS A 74 4.58 -29.97 35.47
N GLU A 75 5.39 -28.93 35.64
CA GLU A 75 6.82 -28.92 36.00
C GLU A 75 7.45 -30.32 36.03
N THR A 76 7.84 -30.82 34.86
CA THR A 76 8.67 -32.01 34.78
C THR A 76 10.05 -31.57 34.33
N ASN A 77 11.07 -32.07 35.01
CA ASN A 77 12.46 -32.02 34.57
C ASN A 77 12.50 -32.36 33.07
N SER A 78 12.55 -31.34 32.23
CA SER A 78 12.30 -31.47 30.81
C SER A 78 13.64 -31.50 30.10
N ILE A 79 13.78 -32.41 29.14
CA ILE A 79 15.03 -32.65 28.44
C ILE A 79 14.98 -31.93 27.10
N ILE A 80 15.85 -30.94 26.92
CA ILE A 80 16.12 -30.37 25.59
C ILE A 80 17.16 -31.22 24.88
N LYS A 81 16.87 -31.72 23.68
CA LYS A 81 17.87 -32.42 22.86
C LYS A 81 18.72 -31.40 22.10
N CYS A 82 19.75 -30.88 22.77
CA CYS A 82 20.70 -29.94 22.20
C CYS A 82 22.13 -30.26 22.65
N GLY A 83 22.90 -30.96 21.82
CA GLY A 83 24.28 -31.32 22.15
C GLY A 83 24.40 -32.05 23.51
N ARG A 84 25.09 -31.42 24.47
CA ARG A 84 25.26 -31.92 25.86
C ARG A 84 24.23 -31.37 26.84
N CYS A 85 23.35 -30.48 26.41
CA CYS A 85 22.26 -29.96 27.23
C CYS A 85 21.22 -31.05 27.40
N GLN A 86 20.84 -31.33 28.63
CA GLN A 86 19.95 -32.42 28.95
C GLN A 86 18.78 -32.04 29.85
N MET A 87 18.81 -30.89 30.53
CA MET A 87 17.75 -30.59 31.50
C MET A 87 17.51 -29.09 31.63
N PHE A 88 16.24 -28.76 31.70
CA PHE A 88 15.75 -27.46 32.15
C PHE A 88 14.54 -27.68 33.06
N VAL A 89 14.33 -26.73 33.96
CA VAL A 89 13.19 -26.72 34.88
C VAL A 89 12.41 -25.45 34.63
N VAL A 90 11.10 -25.58 34.40
CA VAL A 90 10.18 -24.45 34.34
C VAL A 90 9.29 -24.54 35.55
N GLN A 91 9.15 -23.43 36.28
CA GLN A 91 8.27 -23.33 37.43
C GLN A 91 7.39 -22.08 37.35
N GLN A 92 6.10 -22.22 37.67
CA GLN A 92 5.19 -21.07 37.72
C GLN A 92 5.36 -20.32 39.04
N ILE A 93 5.49 -19.00 38.97
CA ILE A 93 5.52 -18.16 40.18
C ILE A 93 4.06 -17.98 40.65
N PRO A 94 3.74 -18.36 41.90
CA PRO A 94 2.37 -18.33 42.42
C PRO A 94 1.78 -16.92 42.33
N GLU A 95 0.46 -16.84 42.13
CA GLU A 95 -0.30 -15.59 42.01
C GLU A 95 0.19 -14.65 40.90
N SER A 96 0.83 -15.19 39.85
CA SER A 96 1.33 -14.39 38.72
C SER A 96 1.29 -15.14 37.38
N ASN A 97 1.50 -14.39 36.29
CA ASN A 97 1.70 -14.91 34.93
C ASN A 97 3.19 -15.17 34.61
N LEU A 98 4.07 -15.12 35.60
CA LEU A 98 5.50 -15.27 35.43
C LEU A 98 5.92 -16.75 35.52
N LEU A 99 6.94 -17.10 34.74
CA LEU A 99 7.56 -18.42 34.74
C LEU A 99 9.05 -18.26 35.06
N MET A 100 9.53 -19.07 36.01
CA MET A 100 10.94 -19.22 36.33
C MET A 100 11.53 -20.36 35.47
N LEU A 101 12.48 -20.03 34.60
CA LEU A 101 13.20 -21.00 33.77
C LEU A 101 14.64 -21.15 34.29
N VAL A 102 15.01 -22.38 34.67
CA VAL A 102 16.36 -22.73 35.10
C VAL A 102 17.00 -23.62 34.02
N VAL A 103 18.14 -23.17 33.50
CA VAL A 103 18.93 -23.85 32.47
C VAL A 103 20.38 -24.02 32.93
N GLN A 104 21.10 -24.97 32.31
CA GLN A 104 22.54 -25.11 32.50
C GLN A 104 23.27 -23.94 31.81
N ALA A 105 24.30 -23.39 32.46
CA ALA A 105 25.04 -22.23 31.95
C ALA A 105 25.86 -22.53 30.68
N ASP A 106 26.34 -23.76 30.54
CA ASP A 106 27.25 -24.16 29.46
C ASP A 106 26.52 -24.57 28.16
N CYS A 107 25.27 -24.16 28.01
CA CYS A 107 24.38 -24.57 26.92
C CYS A 107 24.27 -23.53 25.81
N ASP A 108 25.01 -23.72 24.71
CA ASP A 108 24.83 -22.95 23.46
C ASP A 108 24.03 -23.75 22.42
N CYS A 109 22.75 -23.41 22.27
CA CYS A 109 21.81 -24.03 21.33
C CYS A 109 21.51 -23.15 20.11
N SER A 110 22.21 -22.03 19.95
CA SER A 110 21.92 -21.00 18.93
C SER A 110 22.05 -21.53 17.50
N LYS A 111 22.86 -22.58 17.29
CA LYS A 111 23.03 -23.23 15.98
C LYS A 111 21.89 -24.16 15.60
N GLN A 112 21.21 -24.75 16.57
CA GLN A 112 20.18 -25.76 16.33
C GLN A 112 18.78 -25.15 16.25
N TYR A 113 18.51 -24.14 17.07
CA TYR A 113 17.22 -23.45 17.08
C TYR A 113 17.43 -21.98 16.69
N PRO A 114 16.78 -21.50 15.61
CA PRO A 114 16.84 -20.09 15.25
C PRO A 114 16.18 -19.24 16.35
N PRO A 115 16.58 -17.97 16.49
CA PRO A 115 15.93 -17.05 17.42
C PRO A 115 14.43 -16.96 17.11
N LEU A 116 13.61 -17.01 18.16
CA LEU A 116 12.18 -16.88 18.02
C LEU A 116 11.82 -15.40 17.85
N THR A 117 11.51 -14.99 16.62
CA THR A 117 11.13 -13.61 16.31
C THR A 117 9.64 -13.38 16.56
N LEU A 118 9.29 -12.35 17.33
CA LEU A 118 7.92 -11.90 17.57
C LEU A 118 7.45 -10.83 16.56
N GLU A 119 8.21 -10.63 15.50
CA GLU A 119 7.93 -9.61 14.50
C GLU A 119 6.73 -9.99 13.63
N PRO A 120 5.90 -9.01 13.24
CA PRO A 120 4.78 -9.23 12.34
C PRO A 120 5.26 -9.75 10.99
N LYS A 121 4.62 -10.82 10.52
CA LYS A 121 4.88 -11.36 9.18
C LYS A 121 3.76 -10.97 8.23
N GLU A 122 4.12 -10.44 7.07
CA GLU A 122 3.16 -10.15 6.00
C GLU A 122 2.60 -11.45 5.41
N VAL A 123 1.28 -11.57 5.35
CA VAL A 123 0.59 -12.74 4.79
C VAL A 123 0.19 -12.46 3.34
N LYS A 124 0.89 -13.08 2.39
CA LYS A 124 0.64 -12.94 0.93
C LYS A 124 -0.16 -14.11 0.35
N ASN A 125 -1.14 -14.62 1.09
CA ASN A 125 -1.88 -15.82 0.66
C ASN A 125 -3.18 -15.48 -0.06
N ALA A 126 -3.17 -15.58 -1.39
CA ALA A 126 -4.37 -15.51 -2.22
C ALA A 126 -5.35 -16.67 -1.94
N SER A 127 -4.86 -17.83 -1.48
CA SER A 127 -5.68 -19.01 -1.14
C SER A 127 -6.63 -18.75 0.03
N VAL A 128 -6.19 -18.03 1.06
CA VAL A 128 -6.98 -17.69 2.25
C VAL A 128 -8.22 -16.88 1.87
N LYS A 129 -8.13 -16.04 0.84
CA LYS A 129 -9.28 -15.30 0.31
C LYS A 129 -10.33 -16.25 -0.29
N CYS A 130 -9.90 -17.25 -1.05
CA CYS A 130 -10.79 -18.26 -1.64
C CYS A 130 -11.47 -19.12 -0.56
N ASP A 131 -10.71 -19.57 0.44
CA ASP A 131 -11.24 -20.35 1.56
C ASP A 131 -12.23 -19.56 2.42
N ARG A 132 -11.97 -18.25 2.59
CA ARG A 132 -12.90 -17.33 3.28
C ARG A 132 -14.17 -17.08 2.47
N MET A 133 -14.09 -17.04 1.14
CA MET A 133 -15.28 -16.96 0.28
C MET A 133 -16.12 -18.23 0.34
N ARG A 134 -15.51 -19.39 0.60
CA ARG A 134 -16.23 -20.66 0.78
C ARG A 134 -16.94 -20.73 2.13
N SER A 135 -16.38 -20.13 3.17
CA SER A 135 -16.87 -20.16 4.56
C SER A 135 -17.62 -18.88 4.98
N GLN A 136 -18.32 -18.22 4.05
CA GLN A 136 -18.91 -16.90 4.30
C GLN A 136 -19.65 -16.83 5.64
N LYS A 137 -19.30 -15.85 6.47
CA LYS A 137 -20.08 -15.53 7.68
C LYS A 137 -21.51 -15.18 7.27
N ILE A 138 -22.51 -15.68 8.00
CA ILE A 138 -23.90 -15.31 7.77
C ILE A 138 -24.04 -13.78 7.88
N ARG A 139 -24.60 -13.14 6.85
CA ARG A 139 -24.93 -11.72 6.85
C ARG A 139 -26.43 -11.58 6.68
N ARG A 140 -27.08 -10.80 7.53
CA ARG A 140 -28.49 -10.49 7.36
C ARG A 140 -28.64 -9.52 6.19
N ARG A 141 -29.41 -9.91 5.17
CA ARG A 141 -29.76 -9.03 4.07
C ARG A 141 -30.79 -7.99 4.56
N PRO A 142 -30.76 -6.74 4.07
CA PRO A 142 -31.86 -5.81 4.26
C PRO A 142 -33.19 -6.43 3.79
N GLU A 143 -34.28 -6.10 4.48
CA GLU A 143 -35.61 -6.70 4.22
C GLU A 143 -36.24 -6.19 2.92
N SER A 144 -35.94 -4.95 2.52
CA SER A 144 -36.35 -4.40 1.22
C SER A 144 -35.18 -3.78 0.46
N CYS A 145 -35.29 -3.80 -0.87
CA CYS A 145 -34.36 -3.13 -1.79
C CYS A 145 -35.21 -2.30 -2.75
N HIS A 146 -35.18 -0.98 -2.58
CA HIS A 146 -35.88 -0.04 -3.46
C HIS A 146 -34.89 0.48 -4.50
N SER A 147 -34.64 -0.32 -5.54
CA SER A 147 -33.68 0.04 -6.61
C SER A 147 -34.26 1.03 -7.64
N PHE A 148 -35.58 1.19 -7.69
CA PHE A 148 -36.25 2.02 -8.68
C PHE A 148 -37.26 2.95 -8.01
N HIS A 149 -37.20 4.22 -8.37
CA HIS A 149 -38.17 5.22 -7.95
C HIS A 149 -39.19 5.44 -9.09
N PRO A 150 -40.50 5.19 -8.87
CA PRO A 150 -41.49 5.20 -9.95
C PRO A 150 -41.73 6.59 -10.58
N GLN A 151 -41.33 7.68 -9.92
CA GLN A 151 -41.40 9.05 -10.46
C GLN A 151 -40.14 9.47 -11.26
N LEU A 152 -39.13 8.61 -11.31
CA LEU A 152 -37.84 8.83 -11.98
C LEU A 152 -37.46 7.54 -12.71
N GLN A 153 -38.29 7.08 -13.65
CA GLN A 153 -37.75 6.29 -14.74
C GLN A 153 -36.67 7.18 -15.36
N GLU A 154 -35.40 6.89 -15.06
CA GLU A 154 -34.27 7.73 -15.47
C GLU A 154 -34.42 8.00 -16.96
N ASN A 155 -34.59 9.27 -17.30
CA ASN A 155 -34.87 9.64 -18.66
C ASN A 155 -33.64 9.32 -19.50
N ALA A 156 -33.73 8.33 -20.39
CA ALA A 156 -32.63 7.97 -21.26
C ALA A 156 -32.22 9.15 -22.17
N ASP A 157 -33.09 10.14 -22.34
CA ASP A 157 -32.80 11.35 -23.11
C ASP A 157 -31.85 12.33 -22.38
N ASP A 158 -31.66 12.20 -21.07
CA ASP A 158 -30.63 12.96 -20.32
C ASP A 158 -29.22 12.37 -20.52
N CYS A 159 -29.10 11.18 -21.13
CA CYS A 159 -27.82 10.57 -21.44
C CYS A 159 -27.38 10.93 -22.89
N GLY A 160 -26.14 11.40 -23.07
CA GLY A 160 -25.55 11.63 -24.41
C GLY A 160 -25.39 13.08 -24.88
N GLY A 161 -25.88 14.07 -24.11
CA GLY A 161 -25.78 15.50 -24.46
C GLY A 161 -24.36 16.09 -24.44
N ALA A 162 -23.35 15.35 -23.94
CA ALA A 162 -21.97 15.82 -23.82
C ALA A 162 -21.05 15.45 -25.01
N SER A 163 -21.62 15.10 -26.16
CA SER A 163 -20.83 14.70 -27.35
C SER A 163 -20.43 15.87 -28.27
N VAL A 164 -20.90 17.08 -28.01
CA VAL A 164 -20.62 18.24 -28.89
C VAL A 164 -19.91 19.34 -28.10
N ILE A 165 -18.60 19.45 -28.29
CA ILE A 165 -17.85 20.66 -27.95
C ILE A 165 -18.24 21.71 -28.98
N SER A 166 -19.31 22.46 -28.73
CA SER A 166 -19.60 23.65 -29.50
C SER A 166 -18.58 24.71 -29.10
N LEU A 167 -17.51 24.89 -29.87
CA LEU A 167 -16.77 26.14 -29.81
C LEU A 167 -17.76 27.24 -30.24
N PRO A 168 -18.14 28.17 -29.35
CA PRO A 168 -19.04 29.25 -29.74
C PRO A 168 -18.38 29.99 -30.91
N ALA A 169 -19.14 30.22 -31.97
CA ALA A 169 -18.63 30.86 -33.19
C ALA A 169 -17.92 32.20 -32.88
N SER A 170 -18.33 32.88 -31.80
CA SER A 170 -17.66 34.07 -31.28
C SER A 170 -16.18 33.85 -30.94
N LEU A 171 -15.78 32.71 -30.36
CA LEU A 171 -14.38 32.40 -30.08
C LEU A 171 -13.58 32.13 -31.36
N LEU A 172 -14.19 31.53 -32.38
CA LEU A 172 -13.55 31.36 -33.70
C LEU A 172 -13.32 32.71 -34.39
N PHE A 173 -14.31 33.61 -34.34
CA PHE A 173 -14.16 34.96 -34.91
C PHE A 173 -13.11 35.77 -34.18
N ILE A 174 -13.04 35.68 -32.84
CA ILE A 174 -11.98 36.35 -32.05
C ILE A 174 -10.60 35.80 -32.43
N CYS A 175 -10.44 34.48 -32.57
CA CYS A 175 -9.18 33.88 -33.01
C CYS A 175 -8.75 34.32 -34.41
N LEU A 176 -9.68 34.39 -35.38
CA LEU A 176 -9.37 34.91 -36.72
C LEU A 176 -9.00 36.40 -36.71
N SER A 177 -9.66 37.18 -35.86
CA SER A 177 -9.39 38.62 -35.72
C SER A 177 -7.98 38.86 -35.17
N ILE A 178 -7.57 38.09 -34.16
CA ILE A 178 -6.23 38.16 -33.57
C ILE A 178 -5.16 37.70 -34.57
N ALA A 179 -5.45 36.67 -35.38
CA ALA A 179 -4.53 36.20 -36.42
C ALA A 179 -4.37 37.20 -37.58
N GLY A 180 -5.44 37.92 -37.95
CA GLY A 180 -5.41 38.95 -38.99
C GLY A 180 -4.69 40.24 -38.58
N SER A 181 -4.58 40.51 -37.27
CA SER A 181 -3.88 41.69 -36.73
C SER A 181 -2.36 41.53 -36.56
N ILE A 182 -1.78 40.38 -36.97
CA ILE A 182 -0.34 40.08 -36.87
C ILE A 182 0.34 40.04 -38.27
N SER A 183 -0.39 40.34 -39.36
CA SER A 183 0.20 40.59 -40.70
C SER A 183 0.36 42.07 -41.00
#